data_AF-A0A4Q4XSW2-F1
#
_entry.id   AF-A0A4Q4XSW2-F1
#
_cell.length_a   1.000
_cell.length_b   1.000
_cell.length_c   1.000
_cell.angle_alpha   90.00
_cell.angle_beta   90.00
_cell.angle_gamma   90.00
#
_symmetry.space_group_name_H-M   'P 1'
#
loop_
_entity.id
_entity.type
_entity.pdbx_description
1 polymer ?
#
loop_
_entity_poly.entity_id
_entity_poly.type
_entity_poly.pdbx_seq_one_letter_code
_entity_poly.pdbx_strand_id
1 'polypeptide(L)'
;MSPASFSTTSHSSVKVRVEARRDSFANARFTAVDVPPFEFWAAQARPPLVDDLPPEECAATARKYAALALEDSSNWRETLTAKHGISLYTLHHLANMIIMGPPSPAWNLGTHILYTCVQLSYRPSILTMVRLALRSNKLGDRQFSGAEEAFARLLARRDDPDACTLQGLICTRQDSRTADDKASEWFRRAMQIGGKEPGAWEWQPSCVMGLATIYLKQKRGKQAEEILRYAAVRLDIPEACWLYASQLDKYDAKRPSWLKKAAASGIEAAARELAQIELAGLDNAGLSRKERTEKGALADEWLGIAGDKALF
;
A
#
# COMPACT_ATOMS: atom_id res chain seq x y z
N MET A 1 0.35 32.74 73.34
CA MET A 1 0.85 32.64 71.95
C MET A 1 0.06 31.55 71.27
N SER A 2 -0.77 31.91 70.27
CA SER A 2 -1.78 31.06 69.65
C SER A 2 -1.17 30.09 68.63
N PRO A 3 -1.69 28.86 68.48
CA PRO A 3 -1.31 27.99 67.38
C PRO A 3 -2.11 28.31 66.12
N ALA A 4 -1.43 28.31 64.98
CA ALA A 4 -2.01 28.54 63.66
C ALA A 4 -2.78 27.31 63.16
N SER A 5 -3.97 27.55 62.59
CA SER A 5 -4.79 26.55 61.92
C SER A 5 -4.33 26.34 60.48
N PHE A 6 -4.01 25.11 60.10
CA PHE A 6 -3.78 24.73 58.71
C PHE A 6 -5.12 24.35 58.06
N SER A 7 -5.49 25.09 57.02
CA SER A 7 -6.65 24.82 56.16
C SER A 7 -6.23 23.87 55.03
N THR A 8 -6.80 22.67 55.01
CA THR A 8 -6.65 21.69 53.92
C THR A 8 -7.75 21.93 52.88
N THR A 9 -7.41 22.62 51.79
CA THR A 9 -8.31 22.77 50.64
C THR A 9 -8.22 21.50 49.78
N SER A 10 -9.32 20.73 49.79
CA SER A 10 -9.51 19.55 48.94
C SER A 10 -9.64 19.99 47.47
N HIS A 11 -8.66 19.63 46.63
CA HIS A 11 -8.75 19.79 45.19
C HIS A 11 -9.71 18.75 44.60
N SER A 12 -10.95 19.16 44.40
CA SER A 12 -11.94 18.47 43.56
C SER A 12 -11.43 18.40 42.12
N SER A 13 -10.85 17.26 41.75
CA SER A 13 -10.55 16.88 40.37
C SER A 13 -11.86 16.68 39.61
N VAL A 14 -12.33 17.72 38.93
CA VAL A 14 -13.46 17.65 38.01
C VAL A 14 -12.99 16.86 36.79
N LYS A 15 -13.37 15.57 36.72
CA LYS A 15 -13.25 14.77 35.49
C LYS A 15 -14.17 15.38 34.43
N VAL A 16 -13.63 16.27 33.61
CA VAL A 16 -14.29 16.75 32.39
C VAL A 16 -14.47 15.54 31.48
N ARG A 17 -15.70 15.04 31.42
CA ARG A 17 -16.11 13.96 30.52
C ARG A 17 -16.17 14.56 29.12
N VAL A 18 -15.07 14.48 28.39
CA VAL A 18 -15.00 14.88 26.97
C VAL A 18 -16.02 14.01 26.22
N GLU A 19 -17.09 14.62 25.72
CA GLU A 19 -18.10 13.92 24.93
C GLU A 19 -17.42 13.15 23.79
N ALA A 20 -17.81 11.87 23.62
CA ALA A 20 -17.33 11.04 22.54
C ALA A 20 -17.75 11.67 21.20
N ARG A 21 -16.78 12.26 20.50
CA ARG A 21 -17.03 13.05 19.28
C ARG A 21 -17.26 12.12 18.08
N ARG A 22 -18.26 12.45 17.25
CA ARG A 22 -18.78 11.61 16.15
C ARG A 22 -17.78 11.25 15.04
N ASP A 23 -16.65 11.95 14.94
CA ASP A 23 -15.73 11.84 13.79
C ASP A 23 -14.49 10.96 14.02
N SER A 24 -14.52 10.09 15.04
CA SER A 24 -13.40 9.18 15.34
C SER A 24 -13.72 7.74 14.94
N PHE A 25 -12.73 7.03 14.39
CA PHE A 25 -12.80 5.57 14.22
C PHE A 25 -12.81 4.80 15.55
N ALA A 26 -12.62 5.50 16.69
CA ALA A 26 -12.75 4.91 18.02
C ALA A 26 -14.20 4.50 18.36
N ASN A 27 -15.19 5.12 17.72
CA ASN A 27 -16.60 4.83 17.96
C ASN A 27 -17.10 3.84 16.92
N ALA A 28 -17.84 2.82 17.35
CA ALA A 28 -18.50 1.90 16.44
C ALA A 28 -19.55 2.65 15.59
N ARG A 29 -19.28 2.79 14.30
CA ARG A 29 -20.18 3.39 13.28
C ARG A 29 -20.82 2.33 12.39
N PHE A 30 -20.95 1.13 12.92
CA PHE A 30 -21.52 -0.04 12.28
C PHE A 30 -22.49 -0.69 13.26
N THR A 31 -23.23 -1.66 12.77
CA THR A 31 -24.22 -2.47 13.48
C THR A 31 -23.95 -3.95 13.19
N ALA A 32 -24.67 -4.85 13.86
CA ALA A 32 -24.53 -6.28 13.61
C ALA A 32 -24.85 -6.69 12.16
N VAL A 33 -25.71 -5.94 11.45
CA VAL A 33 -26.05 -6.22 10.04
C VAL A 33 -24.95 -5.83 9.06
N ASP A 34 -23.98 -5.01 9.49
CA ASP A 34 -22.84 -4.60 8.67
C ASP A 34 -21.73 -5.65 8.66
N VAL A 35 -21.86 -6.73 9.45
CA VAL A 35 -20.91 -7.86 9.41
C VAL A 35 -21.14 -8.65 8.12
N PRO A 36 -20.14 -8.79 7.23
CA PRO A 36 -20.30 -9.52 5.99
C PRO A 36 -20.78 -10.96 6.20
N PRO A 37 -21.65 -11.48 5.32
CA PRO A 37 -22.16 -12.84 5.40
C PRO A 37 -21.06 -13.87 5.07
N PHE A 38 -21.32 -15.16 5.27
CA PHE A 38 -20.31 -16.21 5.07
C PHE A 38 -19.75 -16.23 3.64
N GLU A 39 -20.59 -16.01 2.65
CA GLU A 39 -20.26 -16.03 1.22
C GLU A 39 -19.20 -14.99 0.87
N PHE A 40 -19.20 -13.85 1.57
CA PHE A 40 -18.15 -12.84 1.42
C PHE A 40 -16.79 -13.40 1.84
N TRP A 41 -16.71 -14.04 3.01
CA TRP A 41 -15.47 -14.60 3.53
C TRP A 41 -14.98 -15.76 2.67
N ALA A 42 -15.88 -16.62 2.19
CA ALA A 42 -15.55 -17.71 1.28
C ALA A 42 -14.94 -17.20 -0.04
N ALA A 43 -15.38 -16.02 -0.51
CA ALA A 43 -14.84 -15.40 -1.71
C ALA A 43 -13.51 -14.66 -1.50
N GLN A 44 -13.28 -14.10 -0.30
CA GLN A 44 -12.16 -13.19 -0.01
C GLN A 44 -10.98 -13.84 0.74
N ALA A 45 -11.23 -14.86 1.58
CA ALA A 45 -10.21 -15.54 2.36
C ALA A 45 -9.45 -16.56 1.50
N ARG A 46 -8.62 -16.05 0.59
CA ARG A 46 -7.83 -16.83 -0.36
C ARG A 46 -6.48 -16.16 -0.69
N PRO A 47 -5.48 -16.93 -1.15
CA PRO A 47 -4.22 -16.36 -1.62
C PRO A 47 -4.43 -15.31 -2.74
N PRO A 48 -3.57 -14.27 -2.82
CA PRO A 48 -2.39 -14.05 -1.98
C PRO A 48 -2.70 -13.26 -0.68
N LEU A 49 -3.96 -12.94 -0.39
CA LEU A 49 -4.31 -12.07 0.73
C LEU A 49 -4.15 -12.77 2.09
N VAL A 50 -4.53 -14.06 2.13
CA VAL A 50 -4.32 -14.94 3.29
C VAL A 50 -4.38 -16.39 2.84
N ASP A 51 -3.52 -17.24 3.39
CA ASP A 51 -3.45 -18.68 3.12
C ASP A 51 -3.77 -19.55 4.34
N ASP A 52 -3.71 -18.97 5.54
CA ASP A 52 -3.83 -19.67 6.82
C ASP A 52 -5.12 -19.35 7.61
N LEU A 53 -6.00 -18.49 7.10
CA LEU A 53 -7.29 -18.15 7.74
C LEU A 53 -8.49 -18.73 6.97
N PRO A 54 -9.17 -19.75 7.52
CA PRO A 54 -10.34 -20.32 6.87
C PRO A 54 -11.55 -19.36 6.93
N PRO A 55 -12.44 -19.38 5.91
CA PRO A 55 -13.63 -18.53 5.86
C PRO A 55 -14.52 -18.60 7.10
N GLU A 56 -14.65 -19.79 7.71
CA GLU A 56 -15.46 -20.04 8.91
C GLU A 56 -14.90 -19.28 10.12
N GLU A 57 -13.59 -19.32 10.31
CA GLU A 57 -12.90 -18.57 11.37
C GLU A 57 -13.04 -17.07 11.13
N CYS A 58 -12.95 -16.64 9.88
CA CYS A 58 -13.10 -15.23 9.52
C CYS A 58 -14.49 -14.70 9.89
N ALA A 59 -15.53 -15.42 9.47
CA ALA A 59 -16.92 -15.07 9.76
C ALA A 59 -17.20 -15.10 11.27
N ALA A 60 -16.73 -16.13 11.98
CA ALA A 60 -16.93 -16.26 13.42
C ALA A 60 -16.21 -15.13 14.20
N THR A 61 -14.96 -14.84 13.84
CA THR A 61 -14.16 -13.79 14.48
C THR A 61 -14.74 -12.40 14.22
N ALA A 62 -15.19 -12.11 12.98
CA ALA A 62 -15.82 -10.84 12.65
C ALA A 62 -17.10 -10.60 13.46
N ARG A 63 -17.97 -11.60 13.59
CA ARG A 63 -19.18 -11.51 14.43
C ARG A 63 -18.84 -11.31 15.90
N LYS A 64 -17.88 -12.08 16.42
CA LYS A 64 -17.44 -11.99 17.82
C LYS A 64 -16.86 -10.60 18.13
N TYR A 65 -16.01 -10.08 17.23
CA TYR A 65 -15.46 -8.74 17.35
C TYR A 65 -16.56 -7.67 17.33
N ALA A 66 -17.49 -7.75 16.37
CA ALA A 66 -18.59 -6.79 16.25
C ALA A 66 -19.46 -6.77 17.51
N ALA A 67 -19.79 -7.93 18.08
CA ALA A 67 -20.54 -8.01 19.33
C ALA A 67 -19.81 -7.31 20.49
N LEU A 68 -18.51 -7.55 20.67
CA LEU A 68 -17.70 -6.91 21.72
C LEU A 68 -17.60 -5.39 21.54
N ALA A 69 -17.39 -4.94 20.30
CA ALA A 69 -17.27 -3.53 19.97
C ALA A 69 -18.59 -2.77 20.16
N LEU A 70 -19.74 -3.42 19.94
CA LEU A 70 -21.07 -2.85 20.16
C LEU A 70 -21.50 -2.85 21.63
N GLU A 71 -21.04 -3.84 22.42
CA GLU A 71 -21.25 -3.86 23.87
C GLU A 71 -20.45 -2.73 24.57
N ASP A 72 -19.27 -2.39 24.03
CA ASP A 72 -18.35 -1.34 24.50
C ASP A 72 -18.05 -1.39 26.02
N SER A 73 -17.84 -2.61 26.53
CA SER A 73 -17.48 -2.79 27.94
C SER A 73 -16.07 -2.25 28.25
N SER A 74 -15.84 -1.77 29.48
CA SER A 74 -14.53 -1.21 29.83
C SER A 74 -13.38 -2.20 29.59
N ASN A 75 -12.32 -1.76 28.92
CA ASN A 75 -11.10 -2.52 28.62
C ASN A 75 -11.28 -3.73 27.67
N TRP A 76 -12.36 -3.77 26.88
CA TRP A 76 -12.59 -4.89 25.95
C TRP A 76 -11.47 -5.02 24.90
N ARG A 77 -10.89 -3.88 24.46
CA ARG A 77 -9.83 -3.85 23.45
C ARG A 77 -8.55 -4.51 23.96
N GLU A 78 -8.14 -4.16 25.17
CA GLU A 78 -6.93 -4.68 25.83
C GLU A 78 -7.05 -6.17 26.16
N THR A 79 -8.28 -6.68 26.27
CA THR A 79 -8.55 -8.09 26.59
C THR A 79 -8.90 -8.96 25.38
N LEU A 80 -8.86 -8.41 24.15
CA LEU A 80 -9.18 -9.13 22.90
C LEU A 80 -8.42 -10.46 22.75
N THR A 81 -7.10 -10.42 22.89
CA THR A 81 -6.27 -11.63 22.73
C THR A 81 -6.41 -12.54 23.94
N ALA A 82 -6.20 -12.01 25.15
CA ALA A 82 -6.08 -12.82 26.37
C ALA A 82 -7.40 -13.45 26.82
N LYS A 83 -8.52 -12.73 26.70
CA LYS A 83 -9.84 -13.18 27.18
C LYS A 83 -10.71 -13.72 26.05
N HIS A 84 -10.64 -13.10 24.88
CA HIS A 84 -11.53 -13.44 23.77
C HIS A 84 -10.86 -14.30 22.69
N GLY A 85 -9.56 -14.57 22.79
CA GLY A 85 -8.85 -15.42 21.82
C GLY A 85 -8.87 -14.84 20.41
N ILE A 86 -9.05 -13.52 20.26
CA ILE A 86 -9.05 -12.85 18.96
C ILE A 86 -7.65 -12.32 18.71
N SER A 87 -6.94 -12.89 17.74
CA SER A 87 -5.60 -12.42 17.39
C SER A 87 -5.65 -11.10 16.60
N LEU A 88 -4.65 -10.23 16.81
CA LEU A 88 -4.53 -8.97 16.05
C LEU A 88 -4.19 -9.23 14.58
N TYR A 89 -3.51 -10.34 14.29
CA TYR A 89 -3.25 -10.81 12.94
C TYR A 89 -4.55 -11.10 12.19
N THR A 90 -5.42 -11.93 12.77
CA THR A 90 -6.74 -12.26 12.20
C THR A 90 -7.54 -10.98 11.96
N LEU A 91 -7.62 -10.10 12.96
CA LEU A 91 -8.33 -8.82 12.80
C LEU A 91 -7.80 -7.95 11.66
N HIS A 92 -6.48 -7.84 11.52
CA HIS A 92 -5.87 -7.09 10.43
C HIS A 92 -6.28 -7.61 9.05
N HIS A 93 -6.20 -8.93 8.84
CA HIS A 93 -6.59 -9.54 7.57
C HIS A 93 -8.10 -9.43 7.32
N LEU A 94 -8.95 -9.59 8.34
CA LEU A 94 -10.40 -9.35 8.22
C LEU A 94 -10.70 -7.94 7.74
N ALA A 95 -10.05 -6.95 8.35
CA ALA A 95 -10.25 -5.57 7.96
C ALA A 95 -9.78 -5.30 6.52
N ASN A 96 -8.63 -5.85 6.12
CA ASN A 96 -8.14 -5.73 4.75
C ASN A 96 -9.09 -6.39 3.75
N MET A 97 -9.63 -7.58 4.04
CA MET A 97 -10.64 -8.23 3.20
C MET A 97 -11.87 -7.32 3.00
N ILE A 98 -12.39 -6.74 4.08
CA ILE A 98 -13.53 -5.80 4.03
C ILE A 98 -13.19 -4.56 3.18
N ILE A 99 -12.03 -3.95 3.41
CA ILE A 99 -11.58 -2.70 2.76
C ILE A 99 -11.17 -2.91 1.29
N MET A 100 -10.75 -4.11 0.91
CA MET A 100 -10.44 -4.42 -0.49
C MET A 100 -11.67 -4.86 -1.28
N GLY A 101 -12.76 -5.23 -0.59
CA GLY A 101 -14.02 -5.56 -1.22
C GLY A 101 -14.73 -4.36 -1.85
N PRO A 102 -15.86 -4.59 -2.54
CA PRO A 102 -16.69 -3.53 -3.08
C PRO A 102 -17.12 -2.54 -1.98
N PRO A 103 -17.28 -1.23 -2.30
CA PRO A 103 -17.78 -0.25 -1.35
C PRO A 103 -19.09 -0.72 -0.69
N SER A 104 -19.10 -0.77 0.64
CA SER A 104 -20.25 -1.27 1.42
C SER A 104 -20.27 -0.66 2.83
N PRO A 105 -21.41 -0.71 3.55
CA PRO A 105 -21.48 -0.29 4.96
C PRO A 105 -20.48 -1.00 5.88
N ALA A 106 -20.08 -2.24 5.53
CA ALA A 106 -19.06 -3.01 6.24
C ALA A 106 -17.71 -2.27 6.33
N TRP A 107 -17.45 -1.27 5.48
CA TRP A 107 -16.25 -0.44 5.56
C TRP A 107 -16.05 0.22 6.94
N ASN A 108 -17.14 0.61 7.60
CA ASN A 108 -17.08 1.17 8.96
C ASN A 108 -16.58 0.13 9.97
N LEU A 109 -16.96 -1.14 9.82
CA LEU A 109 -16.42 -2.24 10.61
C LEU A 109 -14.93 -2.45 10.32
N GLY A 110 -14.53 -2.51 9.05
CA GLY A 110 -13.12 -2.69 8.67
C GLY A 110 -12.20 -1.60 9.23
N THR A 111 -12.57 -0.33 9.05
CA THR A 111 -11.79 0.80 9.59
C THR A 111 -11.75 0.84 11.11
N HIS A 112 -12.85 0.47 11.79
CA HIS A 112 -12.88 0.36 13.26
C HIS A 112 -11.98 -0.77 13.76
N ILE A 113 -11.95 -1.93 13.08
CA ILE A 113 -11.02 -3.02 13.36
C ILE A 113 -9.57 -2.54 13.25
N LEU A 114 -9.19 -1.93 12.11
CA LEU A 114 -7.83 -1.40 11.94
C LEU A 114 -7.47 -0.38 13.02
N TYR A 115 -8.38 0.53 13.35
CA TYR A 115 -8.14 1.54 14.38
C TYR A 115 -7.96 0.90 15.77
N THR A 116 -8.72 -0.14 16.09
CA THR A 116 -8.53 -0.91 17.33
C THR A 116 -7.14 -1.55 17.36
N CYS A 117 -6.69 -2.15 16.26
CA CYS A 117 -5.34 -2.69 16.13
C CYS A 117 -4.25 -1.59 16.26
N VAL A 118 -4.50 -0.37 15.76
CA VAL A 118 -3.61 0.79 15.95
C VAL A 118 -3.49 1.16 17.43
N GLN A 119 -4.60 1.19 18.17
CA GLN A 119 -4.58 1.47 19.62
C GLN A 119 -3.78 0.42 20.39
N LEU A 120 -3.79 -0.83 19.93
CA LEU A 120 -3.00 -1.94 20.47
C LEU A 120 -1.58 -2.02 19.88
N SER A 121 -1.13 -0.95 19.21
CA SER A 121 0.22 -0.83 18.63
C SER A 121 0.60 -1.94 17.64
N TYR A 122 -0.39 -2.50 16.94
CA TYR A 122 -0.14 -3.53 15.93
C TYR A 122 0.38 -2.90 14.64
N ARG A 123 1.68 -3.11 14.37
CA ARG A 123 2.44 -2.52 13.28
C ARG A 123 1.74 -2.57 11.90
N PRO A 124 1.29 -3.74 11.38
CA PRO A 124 0.65 -3.79 10.07
C PRO A 124 -0.56 -2.85 9.95
N SER A 125 -1.41 -2.79 10.98
CA SER A 125 -2.58 -1.91 10.97
C SER A 125 -2.22 -0.42 11.04
N ILE A 126 -1.11 -0.06 11.71
CA ILE A 126 -0.59 1.32 11.70
C ILE A 126 -0.20 1.71 10.27
N LEU A 127 0.60 0.88 9.59
CA LEU A 127 1.04 1.13 8.23
C LEU A 127 -0.14 1.19 7.24
N THR A 128 -1.09 0.26 7.36
CA THR A 128 -2.31 0.24 6.52
C THR A 128 -3.16 1.48 6.73
N MET A 129 -3.40 1.92 7.97
CA MET A 129 -4.22 3.10 8.24
C MET A 129 -3.59 4.38 7.69
N VAL A 130 -2.27 4.57 7.85
CA VAL A 130 -1.58 5.72 7.28
C VAL A 130 -1.56 5.66 5.75
N ARG A 131 -1.38 4.48 5.15
CA ARG A 131 -1.49 4.29 3.70
C ARG A 131 -2.89 4.61 3.19
N LEU A 132 -3.93 4.23 3.93
CA LEU A 132 -5.31 4.55 3.59
C LEU A 132 -5.56 6.07 3.62
N ALA A 133 -5.07 6.76 4.65
CA ALA A 133 -5.09 8.22 4.74
C ALA A 133 -4.38 8.88 3.53
N LEU A 134 -3.16 8.41 3.22
CA LEU A 134 -2.37 8.89 2.08
C LEU A 134 -3.10 8.69 0.73
N ARG A 135 -3.66 7.51 0.48
CA ARG A 135 -4.35 7.19 -0.78
C ARG A 135 -5.65 7.98 -0.94
N SER A 136 -6.35 8.24 0.17
CA SER A 136 -7.61 8.99 0.16
C SER A 136 -7.43 10.50 0.27
N ASN A 137 -6.18 10.99 0.31
CA ASN A 137 -5.85 12.41 0.53
C ASN A 137 -6.44 12.98 1.83
N LYS A 138 -6.33 12.20 2.90
CA LYS A 138 -6.87 12.48 4.25
C LYS A 138 -5.80 12.46 5.34
N LEU A 139 -4.52 12.62 4.97
CA LEU A 139 -3.46 12.83 5.96
C LEU A 139 -3.70 14.16 6.67
N GLY A 140 -3.55 14.17 7.99
CA GLY A 140 -3.90 15.29 8.85
C GLY A 140 -5.37 15.35 9.24
N ASP A 141 -6.24 14.52 8.64
CA ASP A 141 -7.63 14.41 9.10
C ASP A 141 -7.65 13.81 10.50
N ARG A 142 -8.53 14.37 11.33
CA ARG A 142 -8.67 13.95 12.72
C ARG A 142 -8.95 12.46 12.91
N GLN A 143 -9.69 11.84 11.99
CA GLN A 143 -9.99 10.41 12.05
C GLN A 143 -8.74 9.52 11.94
N PHE A 144 -7.67 10.01 11.30
CA PHE A 144 -6.40 9.30 11.15
C PHE A 144 -5.33 9.70 12.17
N SER A 145 -5.58 10.71 13.03
CA SER A 145 -4.56 11.25 13.94
C SER A 145 -3.92 10.20 14.84
N GLY A 146 -4.71 9.26 15.38
CA GLY A 146 -4.19 8.17 16.21
C GLY A 146 -3.23 7.23 15.44
N ALA A 147 -3.49 6.99 14.16
CA ALA A 147 -2.61 6.21 13.30
C ALA A 147 -1.35 6.99 12.92
N GLU A 148 -1.46 8.28 12.65
CA GLU A 148 -0.31 9.15 12.36
C GLU A 148 0.61 9.29 13.58
N GLU A 149 0.06 9.45 14.78
CA GLU A 149 0.83 9.46 16.02
C GLU A 149 1.53 8.11 16.28
N ALA A 150 0.82 7.00 16.06
CA ALA A 150 1.41 5.66 16.19
C ALA A 150 2.53 5.42 15.16
N PHE A 151 2.32 5.89 13.93
CA PHE A 151 3.31 5.83 12.87
C PHE A 151 4.53 6.70 13.16
N ALA A 152 4.35 7.91 13.73
CA ALA A 152 5.46 8.76 14.16
C ALA A 152 6.31 8.08 15.24
N ARG A 153 5.68 7.39 16.21
CA ARG A 153 6.40 6.59 17.22
C ARG A 153 7.21 5.45 16.59
N LEU A 154 6.63 4.78 15.60
CA LEU A 154 7.31 3.72 14.87
C LEU A 154 8.50 4.27 14.06
N LEU A 155 8.33 5.40 13.37
CA LEU A 155 9.39 6.06 12.61
C LEU A 155 10.54 6.62 13.46
N ALA A 156 10.30 6.93 14.73
CA ALA A 156 11.33 7.49 15.61
C ALA A 156 12.59 6.61 15.69
N ARG A 157 12.44 5.29 15.51
CA ARG A 157 13.55 4.32 15.54
C ARG A 157 14.29 4.19 14.20
N ARG A 158 13.64 4.50 13.08
CA ARG A 158 14.18 4.36 11.71
C ARG A 158 14.83 3.00 11.45
N ASP A 159 14.23 1.93 11.95
CA ASP A 159 14.67 0.54 11.87
C ASP A 159 13.67 -0.36 11.13
N ASP A 160 12.62 0.23 10.56
CA ASP A 160 11.58 -0.46 9.82
C ASP A 160 11.57 -0.01 8.34
N PRO A 161 11.81 -0.92 7.37
CA PRO A 161 11.90 -0.56 5.96
C PRO A 161 10.54 -0.18 5.35
N ASP A 162 9.44 -0.83 5.76
CA ASP A 162 8.09 -0.52 5.27
C ASP A 162 7.66 0.86 5.75
N ALA A 163 7.96 1.20 7.00
CA ALA A 163 7.66 2.52 7.55
C ALA A 163 8.49 3.62 6.90
N CYS A 164 9.80 3.39 6.72
CA CYS A 164 10.65 4.34 5.98
C CYS A 164 10.13 4.54 4.56
N THR A 165 9.65 3.48 3.91
CA THR A 165 9.05 3.56 2.58
C THR A 165 7.77 4.38 2.58
N LEU A 166 6.88 4.15 3.54
CA LEU A 166 5.65 4.95 3.69
C LEU A 166 5.97 6.43 3.87
N GLN A 167 6.98 6.74 4.70
CA GLN A 167 7.42 8.11 4.90
C GLN A 167 7.98 8.74 3.61
N GLY A 168 8.73 7.98 2.82
CA GLY A 168 9.17 8.41 1.48
C GLY A 168 7.98 8.75 0.58
N LEU A 169 6.95 7.90 0.55
CA LEU A 169 5.72 8.12 -0.22
C LEU A 169 4.89 9.32 0.26
N ILE A 170 4.91 9.62 1.55
CA ILE A 170 4.28 10.85 2.09
C ILE A 170 5.05 12.09 1.60
N CYS A 171 6.38 12.05 1.61
CA CYS A 171 7.19 13.16 1.12
C CYS A 171 6.96 13.43 -0.38
N THR A 172 6.85 12.39 -1.23
CA THR A 172 6.63 12.59 -2.67
C THR A 172 5.31 13.28 -3.03
N ARG A 173 4.31 13.29 -2.14
CA ARG A 173 3.05 14.01 -2.36
C ARG A 173 3.17 15.53 -2.32
N GLN A 174 4.23 16.06 -1.73
CA GLN A 174 4.42 17.51 -1.57
C GLN A 174 4.94 18.18 -2.85
N ASP A 175 5.27 17.40 -3.88
CA ASP A 175 5.73 17.81 -5.22
C ASP A 175 6.68 19.04 -5.23
N SER A 176 7.72 18.95 -4.41
CA SER A 176 8.77 19.97 -4.33
C SER A 176 10.14 19.32 -4.29
N ARG A 177 11.16 20.03 -4.77
CA ARG A 177 12.54 19.52 -4.78
C ARG A 177 13.02 19.10 -3.39
N THR A 178 12.75 19.91 -2.37
CA THR A 178 13.11 19.60 -0.98
C THR A 178 12.39 18.35 -0.47
N ALA A 179 11.15 18.13 -0.90
CA ALA A 179 10.41 16.92 -0.53
C ALA A 179 10.93 15.68 -1.27
N ASP A 180 11.31 15.81 -2.54
CA ASP A 180 11.96 14.74 -3.31
C ASP A 180 13.31 14.34 -2.70
N ASP A 181 14.11 15.31 -2.23
CA ASP A 181 15.37 15.03 -1.56
C ASP A 181 15.15 14.23 -0.27
N LYS A 182 14.19 14.66 0.57
CA LYS A 182 13.78 13.92 1.79
C LYS A 182 13.24 12.53 1.46
N ALA A 183 12.39 12.41 0.44
CA ALA A 183 11.85 11.13 0.02
C ALA A 183 12.97 10.16 -0.41
N SER A 184 13.97 10.65 -1.15
CA SER A 184 15.13 9.85 -1.56
C SER A 184 15.97 9.35 -0.39
N GLU A 185 16.08 10.13 0.69
CA GLU A 185 16.75 9.71 1.93
C GLU A 185 15.98 8.58 2.61
N TRP A 186 14.66 8.71 2.71
CA TRP A 186 13.80 7.69 3.31
C TRP A 186 13.80 6.38 2.52
N PHE A 187 13.70 6.42 1.19
CA PHE A 187 13.79 5.22 0.36
C PHE A 187 15.16 4.55 0.45
N ARG A 188 16.26 5.33 0.42
CA ARG A 188 17.60 4.76 0.60
C ARG A 188 17.76 4.11 1.98
N ARG A 189 17.20 4.74 3.02
CA ARG A 189 17.20 4.16 4.38
C ARG A 189 16.40 2.86 4.42
N ALA A 190 15.23 2.81 3.81
CA ALA A 190 14.43 1.59 3.71
C ALA A 190 15.20 0.44 3.05
N MET A 191 15.85 0.70 1.90
CA MET A 191 16.67 -0.29 1.21
C MET A 191 17.89 -0.74 2.04
N GLN A 192 18.49 0.17 2.82
CA GLN A 192 19.61 -0.17 3.70
C GLN A 192 19.19 -1.13 4.82
N ILE A 193 18.00 -0.93 5.39
CA ILE A 193 17.48 -1.75 6.48
C ILE A 193 16.96 -3.09 5.96
N GLY A 194 16.07 -3.06 4.97
CA GLY A 194 15.35 -4.24 4.48
C GLY A 194 16.17 -5.13 3.56
N GLY A 195 17.36 -4.68 3.12
CA GLY A 195 18.20 -5.43 2.20
C GLY A 195 17.66 -5.46 0.76
N LYS A 196 18.30 -6.29 -0.06
CA LYS A 196 18.10 -6.35 -1.52
C LYS A 196 17.46 -7.65 -2.02
N GLU A 197 17.23 -8.63 -1.14
CA GLU A 197 16.63 -9.89 -1.57
C GLU A 197 15.14 -9.68 -1.90
N PRO A 198 14.63 -10.23 -3.03
CA PRO A 198 13.22 -10.11 -3.38
C PRO A 198 12.32 -10.66 -2.28
N GLY A 199 11.33 -9.88 -1.87
CA GLY A 199 10.38 -10.28 -0.83
C GLY A 199 10.93 -10.22 0.60
N ALA A 200 12.13 -9.65 0.81
CA ALA A 200 12.69 -9.47 2.15
C ALA A 200 11.83 -8.56 3.06
N TRP A 201 10.98 -7.73 2.46
CA TRP A 201 10.03 -6.85 3.14
C TRP A 201 8.91 -6.45 2.17
N GLU A 202 7.74 -6.12 2.70
CA GLU A 202 6.49 -6.07 1.96
C GLU A 202 6.50 -4.96 0.89
N TRP A 203 6.98 -3.77 1.23
CA TRP A 203 6.86 -2.58 0.38
C TRP A 203 8.08 -2.31 -0.50
N GLN A 204 8.94 -3.32 -0.66
CA GLN A 204 10.15 -3.24 -1.47
C GLN A 204 9.89 -2.72 -2.90
N PRO A 205 8.86 -3.20 -3.65
CA PRO A 205 8.54 -2.65 -4.97
C PRO A 205 8.23 -1.15 -4.95
N SER A 206 7.43 -0.71 -3.98
CA SER A 206 7.02 0.70 -3.87
C SER A 206 8.19 1.62 -3.58
N CYS A 207 9.13 1.17 -2.74
CA CYS A 207 10.34 1.93 -2.42
C CYS A 207 11.26 2.12 -3.63
N VAL A 208 11.54 1.02 -4.34
CA VAL A 208 12.46 1.02 -5.47
C VAL A 208 11.89 1.87 -6.61
N MET A 209 10.60 1.74 -6.89
CA MET A 209 9.91 2.57 -7.90
C MET A 209 9.84 4.05 -7.49
N GLY A 210 9.57 4.34 -6.22
CA GLY A 210 9.60 5.70 -5.69
C GLY A 210 10.97 6.36 -5.84
N LEU A 211 12.04 5.64 -5.50
CA LEU A 211 13.41 6.13 -5.63
C LEU A 211 13.82 6.34 -7.09
N ALA A 212 13.52 5.38 -7.97
CA ALA A 212 13.77 5.50 -9.40
C ALA A 212 13.08 6.74 -10.00
N THR A 213 11.81 6.95 -9.65
CA THR A 213 11.03 8.10 -10.12
C THR A 213 11.66 9.42 -9.69
N ILE A 214 12.12 9.53 -8.43
CA ILE A 214 12.84 10.72 -7.95
C ILE A 214 14.13 10.93 -8.73
N TYR A 215 14.93 9.88 -8.97
CA TYR A 215 16.15 10.01 -9.75
C TYR A 215 15.90 10.46 -11.19
N LEU A 216 14.84 9.97 -11.83
CA LEU A 216 14.42 10.45 -13.14
C LEU A 216 14.03 11.94 -13.09
N LYS A 217 13.19 12.35 -12.13
CA LYS A 217 12.81 13.77 -11.93
C LYS A 217 14.03 14.67 -11.73
N GLN A 218 15.02 14.20 -10.98
CA GLN A 218 16.25 14.93 -10.67
C GLN A 218 17.30 14.86 -11.80
N LYS A 219 16.99 14.25 -12.96
CA LYS A 219 17.91 14.04 -14.09
C LYS A 219 19.18 13.26 -13.69
N ARG A 220 19.06 12.37 -12.71
CA ARG A 220 20.13 11.50 -12.19
C ARG A 220 20.11 10.16 -12.94
N GLY A 221 20.36 10.21 -14.25
CA GLY A 221 20.16 9.09 -15.18
C GLY A 221 20.85 7.80 -14.76
N LYS A 222 22.15 7.84 -14.39
CA LYS A 222 22.90 6.65 -13.97
C LYS A 222 22.30 5.97 -12.73
N GLN A 223 21.90 6.76 -11.73
CA GLN A 223 21.28 6.20 -10.53
C GLN A 223 19.87 5.68 -10.80
N ALA A 224 19.10 6.37 -11.64
CA ALA A 224 17.78 5.88 -12.07
C ALA A 224 17.92 4.54 -12.80
N GLU A 225 18.86 4.44 -13.75
CA GLU A 225 19.16 3.22 -14.50
C GLU A 225 19.49 2.03 -13.59
N GLU A 226 20.37 2.22 -12.59
CA GLU A 226 20.74 1.16 -11.65
C GLU A 226 19.53 0.64 -10.86
N ILE A 227 18.71 1.56 -10.32
CA ILE A 227 17.53 1.21 -9.52
C ILE A 227 16.44 0.56 -10.38
N LEU A 228 16.22 1.08 -11.59
CA LEU A 228 15.26 0.51 -12.56
C LEU A 228 15.69 -0.87 -13.02
N ARG A 229 16.98 -1.08 -13.29
CA ARG A 229 17.51 -2.40 -13.64
C ARG A 229 17.32 -3.39 -12.50
N TYR A 230 17.57 -2.97 -11.25
CA TYR A 230 17.32 -3.81 -10.08
C TYR A 230 15.83 -4.19 -9.99
N ALA A 231 14.92 -3.23 -10.10
CA ALA A 231 13.48 -3.51 -10.10
C ALA A 231 13.04 -4.45 -11.24
N ALA A 232 13.52 -4.22 -12.46
CA ALA A 232 13.15 -5.00 -13.63
C ALA A 232 13.72 -6.42 -13.61
N VAL A 233 14.95 -6.60 -13.12
CA VAL A 233 15.64 -7.91 -13.13
C VAL A 233 15.30 -8.73 -11.88
N ARG A 234 15.34 -8.12 -10.70
CA ARG A 234 15.26 -8.85 -9.41
C ARG A 234 13.85 -8.91 -8.87
N LEU A 235 13.04 -7.87 -9.08
CA LEU A 235 11.68 -7.79 -8.56
C LEU A 235 10.62 -8.04 -9.63
N ASP A 236 11.03 -8.21 -10.89
CA ASP A 236 10.18 -8.44 -12.07
C ASP A 236 9.01 -7.44 -12.18
N ILE A 237 9.27 -6.17 -11.87
CA ILE A 237 8.25 -5.10 -11.91
C ILE A 237 8.05 -4.67 -13.38
N PRO A 238 6.85 -4.82 -13.96
CA PRO A 238 6.60 -4.47 -15.37
C PRO A 238 6.84 -3.00 -15.70
N GLU A 239 6.43 -2.08 -14.83
CA GLU A 239 6.65 -0.65 -15.00
C GLU A 239 8.15 -0.31 -15.01
N ALA A 240 8.96 -1.04 -14.23
CA ALA A 240 10.40 -0.87 -14.24
C ALA A 240 11.02 -1.37 -15.55
N CYS A 241 10.51 -2.46 -16.13
CA CYS A 241 10.95 -2.95 -17.45
C CYS A 241 10.74 -1.86 -18.52
N TRP A 242 9.57 -1.23 -18.53
CA TRP A 242 9.28 -0.10 -19.43
C TRP A 242 10.22 1.08 -19.20
N LEU A 243 10.28 1.61 -17.97
CA LEU A 243 11.10 2.77 -17.66
C LEU A 243 12.58 2.51 -17.93
N TYR A 244 13.08 1.30 -17.63
CA TYR A 244 14.45 0.90 -17.94
C TYR A 244 14.70 0.92 -19.45
N ALA A 245 13.80 0.33 -20.25
CA ALA A 245 13.89 0.36 -21.71
C ALA A 245 13.88 1.77 -22.29
N SER A 246 13.13 2.70 -21.68
CA SER A 246 13.10 4.12 -22.07
C SER A 246 14.39 4.88 -21.73
N GLN A 247 15.25 4.35 -20.84
CA GLN A 247 16.57 4.92 -20.55
C GLN A 247 17.68 4.38 -21.48
N LEU A 248 17.43 3.26 -22.17
CA LEU A 248 18.39 2.69 -23.12
C LEU A 248 18.41 3.48 -24.44
N ASP A 249 19.53 3.43 -25.15
CA ASP A 249 19.60 3.93 -26.52
C ASP A 249 18.56 3.21 -27.39
N LYS A 250 17.94 3.93 -28.33
CA LYS A 250 16.91 3.35 -29.21
C LYS A 250 17.41 2.17 -30.03
N TYR A 251 18.72 2.06 -30.26
CA TYR A 251 19.38 0.97 -30.98
C TYR A 251 20.01 -0.07 -30.04
N ASP A 252 19.83 0.04 -28.73
CA ASP A 252 20.32 -0.96 -27.79
C ASP A 252 19.64 -2.32 -28.02
N ALA A 253 20.44 -3.36 -28.26
CA ALA A 253 19.96 -4.70 -28.58
C ALA A 253 19.09 -5.34 -27.48
N LYS A 254 19.21 -4.89 -26.22
CA LYS A 254 18.43 -5.39 -25.08
C LYS A 254 17.07 -4.71 -24.99
N ARG A 255 16.91 -3.52 -25.57
CA ARG A 255 15.70 -2.69 -25.43
C ARG A 255 14.42 -3.43 -25.83
N PRO A 256 14.33 -4.14 -26.98
CA PRO A 256 13.12 -4.86 -27.36
C PRO A 256 12.71 -5.95 -26.35
N SER A 257 13.68 -6.60 -25.68
CA SER A 257 13.38 -7.65 -24.70
C SER A 257 12.68 -7.10 -23.45
N TRP A 258 13.06 -5.91 -23.00
CA TRP A 258 12.44 -5.23 -21.87
C TRP A 258 11.07 -4.67 -22.22
N LEU A 259 10.93 -4.08 -23.40
CA LEU A 259 9.63 -3.64 -23.91
C LEU A 259 8.65 -4.81 -24.01
N LYS A 260 9.11 -5.99 -24.46
CA LYS A 260 8.26 -7.19 -24.58
C LYS A 260 7.74 -7.66 -23.23
N LYS A 261 8.59 -7.66 -22.20
CA LYS A 261 8.17 -7.98 -20.82
C LYS A 261 7.11 -7.00 -20.31
N ALA A 262 7.32 -5.71 -20.49
CA ALA A 262 6.38 -4.68 -20.06
C ALA A 262 5.06 -4.77 -20.83
N ALA A 263 5.10 -4.90 -22.15
CA ALA A 263 3.93 -5.01 -23.01
C ALA A 263 3.10 -6.26 -22.72
N ALA A 264 3.75 -7.42 -22.53
CA ALA A 264 3.08 -8.66 -22.14
C ALA A 264 2.39 -8.58 -20.77
N SER A 265 2.80 -7.62 -19.93
CA SER A 265 2.17 -7.31 -18.64
C SER A 265 1.11 -6.21 -18.73
N GLY A 266 0.73 -5.79 -19.94
CA GLY A 266 -0.32 -4.78 -20.16
C GLY A 266 0.16 -3.32 -20.10
N ILE A 267 1.47 -3.04 -20.11
CA ILE A 267 1.95 -1.66 -20.21
C ILE A 267 1.76 -1.16 -21.64
N GLU A 268 0.67 -0.43 -21.87
CA GLU A 268 0.27 0.03 -23.21
C GLU A 268 1.35 0.83 -23.93
N ALA A 269 2.06 1.72 -23.22
CA ALA A 269 3.13 2.52 -23.82
C ALA A 269 4.26 1.65 -24.39
N ALA A 270 4.60 0.55 -23.70
CA ALA A 270 5.59 -0.40 -24.18
C ALA A 270 5.07 -1.19 -25.39
N ALA A 271 3.79 -1.54 -25.40
CA ALA A 271 3.15 -2.21 -26.53
C ALA A 271 3.14 -1.30 -27.78
N ARG A 272 2.76 -0.02 -27.65
CA ARG A 272 2.82 0.97 -28.75
C ARG A 272 4.23 1.09 -29.31
N GLU A 273 5.23 1.13 -28.45
CA GLU A 273 6.61 1.25 -28.89
C GLU A 273 7.12 -0.02 -29.60
N LEU A 274 6.72 -1.21 -29.16
CA LEU A 274 7.01 -2.44 -29.91
C LEU A 274 6.35 -2.47 -31.28
N ALA A 275 5.09 -2.03 -31.37
CA ALA A 275 4.41 -1.91 -32.66
C ALA A 275 5.21 -1.02 -33.63
N GLN A 276 5.70 0.13 -33.15
CA GLN A 276 6.53 1.02 -33.96
C GLN A 276 7.85 0.39 -34.39
N ILE A 277 8.50 -0.38 -33.51
CA ILE A 277 9.73 -1.13 -33.85
C ILE A 277 9.46 -2.18 -34.94
N GLU A 278 8.35 -2.90 -34.84
CA GLU A 278 7.99 -3.92 -35.85
C GLU A 278 7.64 -3.28 -37.19
N LEU A 279 6.87 -2.18 -37.18
CA LEU A 279 6.53 -1.41 -38.38
C LEU A 279 7.76 -0.83 -39.07
N ALA A 280 8.66 -0.20 -38.33
CA ALA A 280 9.92 0.32 -38.87
C ALA A 280 10.80 -0.80 -39.46
N GLY A 281 10.67 -2.02 -38.95
CA GLY A 281 11.35 -3.20 -39.49
C GLY A 281 10.84 -3.62 -40.87
N LEU A 282 9.62 -3.26 -41.28
CA LEU A 282 9.05 -3.63 -42.58
C LEU A 282 9.79 -3.01 -43.77
N ASP A 283 10.41 -1.85 -43.56
CA ASP A 283 11.19 -1.12 -44.57
C ASP A 283 12.52 -1.79 -44.90
N ASN A 284 12.89 -2.87 -44.20
CA ASN A 284 14.11 -3.60 -44.48
C ASN A 284 13.99 -4.39 -45.81
N ALA A 285 14.78 -3.96 -46.80
CA ALA A 285 14.81 -4.52 -48.15
C ALA A 285 15.16 -6.03 -48.18
N GLY A 286 15.87 -6.53 -47.16
CA GLY A 286 16.29 -7.93 -47.06
C GLY A 286 15.20 -8.91 -46.60
N LEU A 287 14.02 -8.44 -46.18
CA LEU A 287 12.98 -9.33 -45.67
C LEU A 287 12.23 -10.07 -46.79
N SER A 288 11.99 -11.37 -46.54
CA SER A 288 11.07 -12.16 -47.34
C SER A 288 9.62 -11.70 -47.16
N ARG A 289 8.73 -12.09 -48.08
CA ARG A 289 7.30 -11.80 -47.97
C ARG A 289 6.71 -12.34 -46.67
N LYS A 290 7.13 -13.55 -46.26
CA LYS A 290 6.65 -14.21 -45.03
C LYS A 290 7.03 -13.39 -43.80
N GLU A 291 8.30 -13.00 -43.68
CA GLU A 291 8.78 -12.20 -42.54
C GLU A 291 8.10 -10.82 -42.47
N ARG A 292 7.84 -10.17 -43.62
CA ARG A 292 7.07 -8.92 -43.65
C ARG A 292 5.64 -9.13 -43.14
N THR A 293 4.98 -10.20 -43.55
CA THR A 293 3.64 -10.54 -43.06
C THR A 293 3.65 -10.82 -41.55
N GLU A 294 4.61 -11.59 -41.05
CA GLU A 294 4.76 -11.88 -39.61
C GLU A 294 4.99 -10.61 -38.79
N LYS A 295 5.88 -9.72 -39.23
CA LYS A 295 6.11 -8.42 -38.57
C LYS A 295 4.88 -7.53 -38.58
N GLY A 296 4.13 -7.50 -39.69
CA GLY A 296 2.87 -6.76 -39.77
C GLY A 296 1.83 -7.28 -38.78
N ALA A 297 1.69 -8.60 -38.67
CA ALA A 297 0.79 -9.23 -37.70
C ALA A 297 1.19 -8.94 -36.25
N LEU A 298 2.49 -9.02 -35.92
CA LEU A 298 2.99 -8.69 -34.59
C LEU A 298 2.76 -7.21 -34.24
N ALA A 299 2.98 -6.29 -35.18
CA ALA A 299 2.68 -4.87 -34.97
C ALA A 299 1.19 -4.67 -34.64
N ASP A 300 0.31 -5.34 -35.37
CA ASP A 300 -1.13 -5.29 -35.15
C ASP A 300 -1.53 -5.86 -33.77
N GLU A 301 -0.93 -6.97 -33.35
CA GLU A 301 -1.15 -7.55 -32.01
C GLU A 301 -0.74 -6.58 -30.90
N TRP A 302 0.42 -5.94 -31.02
CA TRP A 302 0.88 -4.96 -30.05
C TRP A 302 -0.01 -3.72 -29.99
N LEU A 303 -0.52 -3.24 -31.13
CA LEU A 303 -1.51 -2.15 -31.16
C LEU A 303 -2.85 -2.57 -30.53
N GLY A 304 -3.24 -3.84 -30.67
CA GLY A 304 -4.39 -4.41 -29.98
C GLY A 304 -4.23 -4.37 -28.45
N ILE A 305 -3.06 -4.78 -27.94
CA ILE A 305 -2.74 -4.72 -26.50
C ILE A 305 -2.72 -3.27 -26.00
N ALA A 306 -2.23 -2.33 -26.81
CA ALA A 306 -2.24 -0.91 -26.49
C ALA A 306 -3.65 -0.28 -26.47
N GLY A 307 -4.69 -0.99 -26.94
CA GLY A 307 -6.04 -0.44 -27.09
C GLY A 307 -6.21 0.49 -28.30
N ASP A 308 -5.19 0.59 -29.16
CA ASP A 308 -5.19 1.50 -30.32
C ASP A 308 -5.88 0.86 -31.54
N LYS A 309 -6.17 -0.45 -31.47
CA LYS A 309 -6.93 -1.20 -32.49
C LYS A 309 -8.11 -1.90 -31.84
N ALA A 310 -9.30 -1.72 -32.38
CA ALA A 310 -10.45 -2.50 -31.99
C ALA A 310 -10.19 -3.97 -32.35
N LEU A 311 -10.19 -4.85 -31.35
CA LEU A 311 -10.23 -6.29 -31.56
C LEU A 311 -11.65 -6.62 -32.04
N PHE A 312 -11.81 -6.84 -33.35
CA PHE A 312 -13.06 -7.28 -33.97
C PHE A 312 -13.25 -8.79 -33.83
#